data_AF-F5YHT7-F1
#
_entry.id   AF-F5YHT7-F1
#
_cell.length_a   1.000
_cell.length_b   1.000
_cell.length_c   1.000
_cell.angle_alpha   90.00
_cell.angle_beta   90.00
_cell.angle_gamma   90.00
#
_symmetry.space_group_name_H-M   'P 1'
#
loop_
_entity.id
_entity.type
_entity.pdbx_description
1 polymer ?
#
loop_
_entity_poly.entity_id
_entity_poly.type
_entity_poly.pdbx_seq_one_letter_code
_entity_poly.pdbx_strand_id
1 'polypeptide(L)'
;MGSDHLLLALQFCFPIRSRLDTKLPKVLKKCFIILLDNPLFCLLSGLFALLLLALSILLLLLAPGPAGILLFLDEALRLRLLKYDWLEANPGANQGRRRPQVPWEALLIEEREKTGSRSLKNLIFPWKD
;
A
#
# COMPACT_ATOMS: atom_id res chain seq x y z
N MET A 1 10.16 -15.76 17.54
CA MET A 1 10.84 -14.94 16.52
C MET A 1 10.58 -15.43 15.08
N GLY A 2 9.43 -16.04 14.77
CA GLY A 2 9.10 -16.52 13.41
C GLY A 2 7.72 -16.08 12.90
N SER A 3 6.79 -15.75 13.79
CA SER A 3 5.42 -15.32 13.49
C SER A 3 5.34 -13.92 12.88
N ASP A 4 6.23 -13.04 13.29
CA ASP A 4 6.04 -11.59 13.11
C ASP A 4 6.31 -11.19 11.66
N HIS A 5 7.35 -11.80 11.07
CA HIS A 5 7.66 -11.69 9.65
C HIS A 5 6.60 -12.36 8.76
N LEU A 6 5.97 -13.43 9.24
CA LEU A 6 4.89 -14.11 8.52
C LEU A 6 3.65 -13.21 8.41
N LEU A 7 3.24 -12.56 9.51
CA LEU A 7 2.11 -11.64 9.51
C LEU A 7 2.37 -10.44 8.59
N LEU A 8 3.57 -9.86 8.64
CA LEU A 8 3.96 -8.74 7.78
C LEU A 8 4.07 -9.12 6.29
N ALA A 9 4.44 -10.36 5.96
CA ALA A 9 4.44 -10.83 4.58
C ALA A 9 2.99 -11.06 4.10
N LEU A 10 2.18 -11.74 4.89
CA LEU A 10 0.86 -12.21 4.49
C LEU A 10 -0.21 -11.11 4.41
N GLN A 11 0.02 -9.93 4.99
CA GLN A 11 -0.92 -8.80 4.89
C GLN A 11 -1.26 -8.40 3.44
N PHE A 12 -0.36 -8.65 2.48
CA PHE A 12 -0.57 -8.35 1.06
C PHE A 12 -1.05 -9.55 0.24
N CYS A 13 -1.41 -10.68 0.87
CA CYS A 13 -1.83 -11.89 0.15
C CYS A 13 -3.05 -11.63 -0.76
N PHE A 14 -4.08 -10.95 -0.25
CA PHE A 14 -5.27 -10.61 -1.03
C PHE A 14 -4.96 -9.59 -2.14
N PRO A 15 -4.32 -8.44 -1.87
CA PRO A 15 -3.89 -7.49 -2.90
C PRO A 15 -3.01 -8.10 -4.01
N ILE A 16 -2.07 -8.97 -3.65
CA ILE A 16 -1.20 -9.63 -4.64
C ILE A 16 -2.02 -10.63 -5.46
N ARG A 17 -2.95 -11.35 -4.83
CA ARG A 17 -3.81 -12.30 -5.53
C ARG A 17 -4.75 -11.62 -6.51
N SER A 18 -5.29 -10.45 -6.16
CA SER A 18 -6.20 -9.71 -7.04
C SER A 18 -5.48 -9.06 -8.23
N ARG A 19 -4.21 -8.67 -8.08
CA ARG A 19 -3.50 -7.85 -9.07
C ARG A 19 -2.41 -8.57 -9.86
N LEU A 20 -1.68 -9.50 -9.23
CA LEU A 20 -0.39 -9.96 -9.75
C LEU A 20 -0.31 -11.44 -10.12
N ASP A 21 -1.04 -12.32 -9.44
CA ASP A 21 -1.03 -13.76 -9.73
C ASP A 21 -2.19 -14.47 -9.04
N THR A 22 -2.69 -15.57 -9.61
CA THR A 22 -3.75 -16.40 -8.98
C THR A 22 -3.19 -17.66 -8.33
N LYS A 23 -1.96 -18.07 -8.67
CA LYS A 23 -1.35 -19.31 -8.15
C LYS A 23 -0.78 -19.08 -6.75
N LEU A 24 -1.30 -19.77 -5.75
CA LEU A 24 -0.91 -19.61 -4.34
C LEU A 24 0.62 -19.61 -4.09
N PRO A 25 1.43 -20.52 -4.67
CA PRO A 25 2.88 -20.49 -4.44
C PRO A 25 3.54 -19.21 -4.96
N LYS A 26 3.05 -18.68 -6.08
CA LYS A 26 3.56 -17.43 -6.67
C LYS A 26 3.12 -16.22 -5.86
N VAL A 27 1.88 -16.20 -5.38
CA VAL A 27 1.36 -15.15 -4.49
C VAL A 27 2.21 -15.06 -3.23
N LEU A 28 2.42 -16.19 -2.54
CA LEU A 28 3.25 -16.25 -1.33
C LEU A 28 4.68 -15.77 -1.62
N LYS A 29 5.29 -16.22 -2.71
CA LYS A 29 6.62 -15.75 -3.12
C LYS A 29 6.65 -14.23 -3.30
N LYS A 30 5.65 -13.65 -3.96
CA LYS A 30 5.55 -12.19 -4.17
C LYS A 30 5.37 -11.43 -2.85
N CYS A 31 4.60 -11.96 -1.89
CA CYS A 31 4.46 -11.39 -0.56
C CYS A 31 5.84 -11.23 0.13
N PHE A 32 6.67 -12.27 0.09
CA PHE A 32 8.01 -12.23 0.66
C PHE A 32 8.95 -11.29 -0.10
N ILE A 33 8.86 -11.23 -1.44
CA ILE A 33 9.64 -10.27 -2.23
C ILE A 33 9.33 -8.83 -1.83
N ILE A 34 8.05 -8.47 -1.69
CA ILE A 34 7.63 -7.12 -1.29
C ILE A 34 8.14 -6.77 0.10
N LEU A 35 8.06 -7.70 1.05
CA LEU A 35 8.59 -7.51 2.41
C LEU A 35 10.11 -7.27 2.42
N LEU A 36 10.87 -8.06 1.66
CA LEU A 36 12.32 -7.95 1.62
C LEU A 36 12.81 -6.70 0.88
N ASP A 37 12.13 -6.30 -0.20
CA ASP A 37 12.49 -5.07 -0.93
C ASP A 37 12.02 -3.79 -0.21
N ASN A 38 11.00 -3.89 0.67
CA ASN A 38 10.40 -2.73 1.33
C ASN A 38 9.99 -2.99 2.80
N PRO A 39 10.94 -3.32 3.69
CA PRO A 39 10.60 -3.69 5.06
C PRO A 39 9.89 -2.57 5.83
N LEU A 40 10.32 -1.32 5.64
CA LEU A 40 9.70 -0.16 6.30
C LEU A 40 8.27 0.09 5.80
N PHE A 41 8.02 -0.05 4.50
CA PHE A 41 6.67 0.08 3.93
C PHE A 41 5.73 -0.97 4.52
N CYS A 42 6.16 -2.24 4.55
CA CYS A 42 5.36 -3.32 5.12
C CYS A 42 5.09 -3.12 6.61
N LEU A 43 6.08 -2.64 7.37
CA LEU A 43 5.93 -2.36 8.79
C LEU A 43 4.92 -1.23 9.03
N LEU A 44 5.05 -0.10 8.33
CA LEU A 44 4.16 1.06 8.49
C LEU A 44 2.73 0.74 8.04
N SER A 45 2.57 0.02 6.92
CA SER A 45 1.26 -0.43 6.45
C SER A 45 0.61 -1.39 7.45
N GLY A 46 1.38 -2.32 8.02
CA GLY A 46 0.87 -3.24 9.04
C GLY A 46 0.42 -2.51 10.31
N LEU A 47 1.24 -1.56 10.79
CA LEU A 47 0.89 -0.75 11.96
C LEU A 47 -0.36 0.12 11.70
N PHE A 48 -0.48 0.70 10.51
CA PHE A 48 -1.65 1.50 10.14
C PHE A 48 -2.91 0.64 10.01
N ALA A 49 -2.80 -0.56 9.44
CA ALA A 49 -3.91 -1.51 9.38
C ALA A 49 -4.38 -1.94 10.79
N LEU A 50 -3.45 -2.11 11.74
CA LEU A 50 -3.79 -2.37 13.15
C LEU A 50 -4.51 -1.17 13.79
N LEU A 51 -4.09 0.07 13.48
CA LEU A 51 -4.78 1.28 13.94
C LEU A 51 -6.20 1.37 13.35
N LEU A 52 -6.36 1.07 12.06
CA LEU A 52 -7.68 1.02 11.42
C LEU A 52 -8.55 -0.07 12.04
N LEU A 53 -7.99 -1.23 12.37
CA LEU A 53 -8.71 -2.31 13.04
C LEU A 53 -9.16 -1.90 14.45
N ALA A 54 -8.29 -1.26 15.24
CA ALA A 54 -8.65 -0.75 16.55
C ALA A 54 -9.77 0.29 16.47
N LEU A 55 -9.67 1.24 15.53
CA LEU A 55 -10.72 2.23 15.28
C LEU A 55 -12.03 1.58 14.81
N SER A 56 -11.93 0.57 13.95
CA SER A 56 -13.06 -0.22 13.47
C SER A 56 -13.82 -0.85 14.64
N ILE A 57 -13.12 -1.49 15.58
CA ILE A 57 -13.73 -2.13 16.76
C ILE A 57 -14.45 -1.07 17.61
N LEU A 58 -13.83 0.09 17.84
CA LEU A 58 -14.46 1.20 18.59
C LEU A 58 -15.74 1.70 17.93
N LEU A 59 -15.80 1.65 16.60
CA LEU A 59 -16.95 2.07 15.79
C LEU A 59 -17.87 0.88 15.40
N LEU A 60 -17.81 -0.24 16.14
CA LEU A 60 -18.64 -1.44 15.90
C LEU A 60 -18.53 -1.98 14.45
N LEU A 61 -17.33 -1.93 13.89
CA LEU A 61 -16.98 -2.30 12.52
C LEU A 61 -17.71 -1.49 11.43
N LEU A 62 -18.34 -0.36 11.79
CA LEU A 62 -19.09 0.48 10.85
C LEU A 62 -18.16 1.26 9.92
N ALA A 63 -17.11 1.88 10.47
CA ALA A 63 -16.16 2.68 9.70
C ALA A 63 -14.80 2.78 10.43
N PRO A 64 -13.66 2.65 9.73
CA PRO A 64 -13.50 1.83 8.54
C PRO A 64 -13.77 0.36 8.91
N GLY A 65 -14.74 -0.29 8.26
CA GLY A 65 -15.00 -1.72 8.47
C GLY A 65 -13.90 -2.61 7.85
N PRO A 66 -14.06 -3.96 7.89
CA PRO A 66 -13.13 -4.90 7.26
C PRO A 66 -12.84 -4.58 5.79
N ALA A 67 -13.85 -4.15 5.03
CA ALA A 67 -13.69 -3.72 3.64
C ALA A 67 -12.77 -2.49 3.51
N GLY A 68 -12.85 -1.53 4.43
CA GLY A 68 -11.97 -0.35 4.44
C GLY A 68 -10.51 -0.71 4.72
N ILE A 69 -10.27 -1.68 5.60
CA ILE A 69 -8.92 -2.18 5.88
C ILE A 69 -8.34 -2.91 4.66
N LEU A 70 -9.14 -3.77 4.02
CA LEU A 70 -8.74 -4.45 2.79
C LEU A 70 -8.47 -3.46 1.64
N LEU A 71 -9.32 -2.44 1.50
CA LEU A 71 -9.13 -1.37 0.52
C LEU A 71 -7.83 -0.60 0.79
N PHE A 72 -7.53 -0.28 2.05
CA PHE A 72 -6.26 0.35 2.43
C PHE A 72 -5.06 -0.51 2.01
N LEU A 73 -5.07 -1.82 2.31
CA LEU A 73 -3.97 -2.71 1.95
C LEU A 73 -3.81 -2.89 0.44
N ASP A 74 -4.93 -2.96 -0.29
CA ASP A 74 -4.95 -3.06 -1.75
C ASP A 74 -4.37 -1.80 -2.40
N GLU A 75 -4.77 -0.63 -1.90
CA GLU A 75 -4.33 0.65 -2.42
C GLU A 75 -2.87 0.95 -2.06
N ALA A 76 -2.45 0.63 -0.84
CA ALA A 76 -1.06 0.74 -0.42
C ALA A 76 -0.15 -0.09 -1.33
N LEU A 77 -0.56 -1.33 -1.66
CA LEU A 77 0.19 -2.15 -2.61
C LEU A 77 0.17 -1.54 -4.01
N ARG A 78 -0.99 -1.09 -4.51
CA ARG A 78 -1.12 -0.48 -5.84
C ARG A 78 -0.17 0.69 -6.02
N LEU A 79 -0.15 1.62 -5.06
CA LEU A 79 0.77 2.77 -5.08
C LEU A 79 2.24 2.32 -5.05
N ARG A 80 2.55 1.23 -4.33
CA ARG A 80 3.89 0.65 -4.34
C ARG A 80 4.26 0.04 -5.69
N LEU A 81 3.30 -0.55 -6.41
CA LEU A 81 3.52 -1.14 -7.72
C LEU A 81 3.89 -0.12 -8.80
N LEU A 82 3.44 1.14 -8.68
CA LEU A 82 3.84 2.23 -9.58
C LEU A 82 5.37 2.38 -9.69
N LYS A 83 6.11 2.14 -8.60
CA LYS A 83 7.58 2.10 -8.64
C LYS A 83 8.07 1.01 -9.58
N TYR A 84 7.56 -0.21 -9.45
CA TYR A 84 8.06 -1.35 -10.22
C TYR A 84 7.71 -1.20 -11.70
N ASP A 85 6.48 -0.81 -12.01
CA ASP A 85 6.04 -0.54 -13.38
C ASP A 85 6.92 0.51 -14.06
N TRP A 86 7.26 1.59 -13.33
CA TRP A 86 8.18 2.62 -13.85
C TRP A 86 9.59 2.09 -14.08
N LEU A 87 10.12 1.24 -13.19
CA LEU A 87 11.46 0.66 -13.35
C LEU A 87 11.52 -0.34 -14.51
N GLU A 88 10.47 -1.13 -14.71
CA GLU A 88 10.35 -2.04 -15.83
C GLU A 88 10.30 -1.28 -17.17
N ALA A 89 9.59 -0.15 -17.21
CA ALA A 89 9.54 0.71 -18.39
C ALA A 89 10.84 1.49 -18.65
N ASN A 90 11.72 1.65 -17.65
CA ASN A 90 12.94 2.47 -17.72
C ASN A 90 14.20 1.70 -17.28
N PRO A 91 14.65 0.68 -18.03
CA PRO A 91 15.77 -0.18 -17.64
C PRO A 91 17.11 0.56 -17.46
N GLY A 92 17.30 1.70 -18.15
CA GLY A 92 18.49 2.54 -18.02
C GLY A 92 18.49 3.50 -16.81
N ALA A 93 17.34 3.72 -16.17
CA ALA A 93 17.21 4.71 -15.09
C ALA A 93 18.00 4.33 -13.82
N ASN A 94 18.33 3.05 -13.67
CA ASN A 94 19.11 2.50 -12.55
C ASN A 94 20.58 2.25 -12.86
N GLN A 95 21.02 2.46 -14.10
CA GLN A 95 22.37 2.07 -14.50
C GLN A 95 23.40 2.87 -13.70
N GLY A 96 24.17 2.18 -12.86
CA GLY A 96 25.18 2.77 -11.98
C GLY A 96 24.69 3.36 -10.66
N ARG A 97 23.40 3.24 -10.30
CA ARG A 97 22.88 3.77 -9.03
C ARG A 97 22.41 2.68 -8.07
N ARG A 98 22.78 2.82 -6.79
CA ARG A 98 22.30 1.96 -5.69
C ARG A 98 20.82 2.17 -5.36
N ARG A 99 20.25 3.33 -5.71
CA ARG A 99 18.84 3.66 -5.48
C ARG A 99 18.23 4.31 -6.73
N PRO A 100 17.11 3.78 -7.26
CA PRO A 100 16.39 4.41 -8.36
C PRO A 100 15.90 5.81 -8.00
N GLN A 101 16.06 6.77 -8.91
CA GLN A 101 15.38 8.06 -8.81
C GLN A 101 14.00 7.96 -9.46
N VAL A 102 13.06 7.40 -8.72
CA VAL A 102 11.66 7.31 -9.15
C VAL A 102 11.03 8.71 -9.07
N PRO A 103 10.43 9.23 -10.15
CA PRO A 103 9.79 10.54 -10.15
C PRO A 103 8.40 10.46 -9.50
N TRP A 104 8.36 10.29 -8.17
CA TRP A 104 7.12 10.10 -7.41
C TRP A 104 6.10 11.20 -7.63
N GLU A 105 6.53 12.46 -7.75
CA GLU A 105 5.60 13.57 -8.02
C GLU A 105 4.85 13.38 -9.35
N ALA A 106 5.52 12.86 -10.39
CA ALA A 106 4.89 12.58 -11.68
C ALA A 106 3.99 11.33 -11.62
N LEU A 107 4.44 10.28 -10.93
CA LEU A 107 3.67 9.03 -10.80
C LEU A 107 2.38 9.20 -9.98
N LEU A 108 2.35 10.16 -9.06
CA LEU A 108 1.23 10.39 -8.16
C LEU A 108 0.29 11.52 -8.62
N ILE A 109 0.48 12.09 -9.82
CA ILE A 109 -0.39 13.17 -10.33
C ILE A 109 -1.85 12.73 -10.35
N GLU A 110 -2.15 11.59 -10.97
CA GLU A 110 -3.52 11.08 -11.08
C GLU A 110 -4.14 10.81 -9.70
N GLU A 111 -3.34 10.32 -8.75
CA GLU A 111 -3.78 10.05 -7.39
C GLU A 111 -4.08 11.32 -6.61
N ARG A 112 -3.25 12.35 -6.81
CA ARG A 112 -3.44 13.68 -6.23
C ARG A 112 -4.69 14.34 -6.81
N GLU A 113 -4.95 14.19 -8.10
CA GLU A 113 -6.16 14.69 -8.77
C GLU A 113 -7.43 14.01 -8.24
N LYS A 114 -7.42 12.68 -8.08
CA LYS A 114 -8.54 11.92 -7.50
C LYS A 114 -8.83 12.28 -6.05
N THR A 115 -7.79 12.50 -5.25
CA THR A 115 -7.94 12.79 -3.82
C THR A 115 -8.31 14.27 -3.57
N GLY A 116 -7.95 15.16 -4.49
CA GLY A 116 -8.15 16.60 -4.41
C GLY A 116 -7.34 17.27 -3.28
N SER A 117 -7.46 18.60 -3.15
CA SER A 117 -6.81 19.37 -2.09
C SER A 117 -7.63 19.45 -0.79
N ARG A 118 -8.28 18.35 -0.39
CA ARG A 118 -9.15 18.38 0.79
C ARG A 118 -8.31 18.55 2.05
N SER A 119 -8.44 19.71 2.68
CA SER A 119 -7.88 19.92 4.01
C SER A 119 -8.64 19.06 5.04
N LEU A 120 -7.99 18.70 6.15
CA LEU A 120 -8.68 18.01 7.26
C LEU A 120 -9.89 18.83 7.77
N LYS A 121 -9.83 20.15 7.66
CA LYS A 121 -10.95 21.04 7.99
C LYS A 121 -12.14 20.81 7.06
N ASN A 122 -11.92 20.72 5.75
CA ASN A 122 -12.99 20.47 4.77
C ASN A 122 -13.53 19.04 4.87
N LEU A 123 -12.71 18.08 5.33
CA LEU A 123 -13.16 16.71 5.56
C LEU A 123 -14.17 16.63 6.72
N ILE A 124 -13.92 17.34 7.82
CA ILE A 124 -14.79 17.34 9.02
C ILE A 124 -15.95 18.34 8.86
N PHE A 125 -15.70 19.47 8.20
CA PHE A 125 -16.66 20.56 8.01
C PHE A 125 -16.80 20.91 6.51
N PRO A 126 -17.48 20.07 5.72
CA PRO A 126 -17.60 20.27 4.27
C PRO A 126 -18.37 21.54 3.85
N TRP A 127 -19.00 22.25 4.79
CA TRP A 127 -19.76 23.49 4.56
C TRP A 127 -19.01 24.77 4.96
N LYS A 128 -17.77 24.63 5.46
CA LYS A 128 -16.93 25.78 5.81
C LYS A 128 -15.86 25.95 4.75
N ASP A 129 -16.16 26.78 3.77
CA ASP A 129 -15.15 27.45 2.93
C ASP A 129 -14.67 28.72 3.65
#